data_AF-A0A7W1N177-F1
#
_entry.id   AF-A0A7W1N177-F1
#
_cell.length_a   1.000
_cell.length_b   1.000
_cell.length_c   1.000
_cell.angle_alpha   90.00
_cell.angle_beta   90.00
_cell.angle_gamma   90.00
#
_symmetry.space_group_name_H-M   'P 1'
#
loop_
_entity.id
_entity.type
_entity.pdbx_description
1 polymer ?
#
loop_
_entity_poly.entity_id
_entity_poly.type
_entity_poly.pdbx_seq_one_letter_code
_entity_poly.pdbx_strand_id
1 'polypeptide(L)' 'MRAQPAHLRGERVVLRPTEPDDHAALRAILATPEVADWWGPVPEGFPTDDDPAATRLSIVLGAASPG' A
#
# COMPACT_ATOMS: atom_id res chain seq x y z
N MET A 1 -10.24 9.80 19.72
CA MET A 1 -8.98 9.04 19.57
C MET A 1 -8.71 8.85 18.09
N ARG A 2 -7.60 9.33 17.54
CA ARG A 2 -7.12 8.82 16.25
C ARG A 2 -6.50 7.46 16.54
N ALA A 3 -7.00 6.39 15.92
CA ALA A 3 -6.32 5.11 15.97
C ALA A 3 -4.95 5.31 15.33
N GLN A 4 -3.87 5.08 16.08
CA GLN A 4 -2.54 5.01 15.48
C GLN A 4 -2.59 3.85 14.48
N PRO A 5 -2.20 4.02 13.20
CA PRO A 5 -2.20 2.91 12.25
C PRO A 5 -1.26 1.83 12.78
N ALA A 6 -1.85 0.77 13.34
CA ALA A 6 -1.11 -0.29 13.97
C ALA A 6 -0.34 -1.05 12.90
N HIS A 7 0.96 -1.23 13.11
CA HIS A 7 1.72 -2.21 12.36
C HIS A 7 1.16 -3.59 12.67
N LEU A 8 0.56 -4.25 11.69
CA LEU A 8 0.09 -5.64 11.82
C LEU A 8 1.07 -6.56 11.13
N ARG A 9 1.51 -7.62 11.83
CA ARG A 9 2.41 -8.64 11.29
C ARG A 9 1.65 -9.94 11.12
N GLY A 10 1.63 -10.46 9.90
CA GLY A 10 1.21 -11.82 9.58
C GLY A 10 2.42 -12.71 9.31
N GLU A 11 2.17 -13.97 8.97
CA GLU A 11 3.24 -14.96 8.68
C GLU A 11 4.13 -14.55 7.50
N ARG A 12 3.55 -13.91 6.48
CA ARG A 12 4.24 -13.60 5.20
C ARG A 12 4.25 -12.13 4.85
N VAL A 13 3.51 -11.29 5.58
CA VAL A 13 3.27 -9.90 5.23
C VAL A 13 3.23 -9.01 6.46
N VAL A 14 3.54 -7.73 6.26
CA VAL A 14 3.39 -6.66 7.25
C VAL A 14 2.47 -5.60 6.65
N LEU A 15 1.45 -5.21 7.40
CA LEU A 15 0.64 -4.02 7.12
C LEU A 15 1.23 -2.85 7.90
N ARG A 16 1.66 -1.81 7.20
CA ARG A 16 2.25 -0.60 7.78
C ARG A 16 1.74 0.68 7.12
N PRO A 17 1.90 1.86 7.74
CA PRO A 17 1.70 3.13 7.04
C PRO A 17 2.42 3.16 5.70
N THR A 18 1.75 3.65 4.67
CA THR A 18 2.37 3.88 3.36
C THR A 18 3.47 4.93 3.50
N GLU A 19 4.66 4.61 3.00
CA GLU A 19 5.83 5.48 3.01
C GLU A 19 6.12 5.97 1.57
N PRO A 20 6.82 7.11 1.40
CA PRO A 20 7.15 7.65 0.08
C PRO A 20 7.81 6.63 -0.88
N ASP A 21 8.62 5.73 -0.33
CA ASP A 21 9.34 4.71 -1.09
C ASP A 21 8.41 3.64 -1.69
N ASP A 22 7.20 3.47 -1.16
CA ASP A 22 6.21 2.52 -1.68
C ASP A 22 5.54 3.02 -2.98
N HIS A 23 5.56 4.34 -3.22
CA HIS A 23 4.72 4.96 -4.25
C HIS A 23 5.03 4.46 -5.66
N ALA A 24 6.32 4.27 -5.98
CA ALA A 24 6.73 3.78 -7.29
C ALA A 24 6.26 2.34 -7.52
N ALA A 25 6.38 1.47 -6.51
CA ALA A 25 5.94 0.09 -6.58
C ALA A 25 4.41 0.00 -6.70
N LEU A 26 3.67 0.79 -5.91
CA LEU A 26 2.21 0.83 -5.97
C LEU A 26 1.70 1.28 -7.35
N ARG A 27 2.34 2.27 -7.98
CA ARG A 27 2.01 2.70 -9.35
C ARG A 27 2.33 1.62 -10.38
N ALA A 28 3.45 0.92 -10.23
CA ALA A 28 3.81 -0.19 -11.12
C ALA A 28 2.80 -1.35 -11.04
N ILE A 29 2.32 -1.67 -9.83
CA ILE A 29 1.26 -2.68 -9.63
C ILE A 29 -0.01 -2.26 -10.37
N LEU A 30 -0.46 -1.02 -10.22
CA LEU A 30 -1.68 -0.55 -10.89
C LEU A 30 -1.53 -0.43 -12.42
N ALA A 31 -0.32 -0.21 -12.92
CA ALA A 31 -0.03 -0.19 -14.34
C ALA A 31 0.05 -1.60 -14.97
N THR A 32 0.01 -2.66 -14.16
CA THR A 32 0.01 -4.04 -14.65
C THR A 32 -1.32 -4.31 -15.39
N PRO A 33 -1.31 -4.78 -16.65
CA PRO A 33 -2.53 -4.89 -17.46
C PRO A 33 -3.66 -5.66 -16.77
N GLU A 34 -3.34 -6.79 -16.15
CA GLU A 34 -4.29 -7.64 -15.45
C GLU A 34 -4.93 -6.93 -14.24
N VAL A 35 -4.21 -5.99 -13.62
CA VAL A 35 -4.71 -5.16 -12.53
C VAL A 35 -5.51 -3.98 -13.07
N ALA A 36 -4.99 -3.30 -14.09
CA ALA A 36 -5.60 -2.13 -14.70
C ALA A 36 -6.99 -2.44 -15.29
N ASP A 37 -7.15 -3.61 -15.93
CA ASP A 37 -8.41 -4.05 -16.52
C ASP A 37 -9.53 -4.20 -15.47
N TRP A 38 -9.16 -4.58 -14.25
CA TRP A 38 -10.12 -4.74 -13.14
C TRP A 38 -10.28 -3.48 -12.29
N TRP A 39 -9.18 -2.76 -12.04
CA TRP A 39 -9.15 -1.58 -11.16
C TRP A 39 -9.69 -0.32 -11.84
N GLY A 40 -9.46 -0.20 -13.16
CA GLY A 40 -9.79 0.99 -13.93
C GLY A 40 -8.75 2.11 -13.79
N PRO A 41 -9.11 3.35 -14.20
CA PRO A 41 -8.16 4.46 -14.27
C PRO A 41 -7.62 4.86 -12.88
N VAL A 42 -6.31 5.05 -12.80
CA VAL A 42 -5.60 5.49 -11.58
C VAL A 42 -5.65 7.01 -11.47
N PRO A 43 -6.07 7.60 -10.34
CA PRO A 43 -6.00 9.04 -10.12
C PRO A 43 -4.57 9.56 -10.20
N GLU A 44 -4.36 10.74 -10.78
CA GLU A 44 -3.04 11.39 -10.88
C GLU A 44 -2.38 11.57 -9.50
N GLY A 45 -3.19 11.85 -8.47
CA GLY A 45 -2.74 12.01 -7.09
C GLY A 45 -2.39 10.71 -6.35
N PHE A 46 -2.55 9.53 -6.95
CA PHE A 46 -2.29 8.27 -6.25
C PHE A 46 -0.78 8.02 -6.02
N PRO A 47 -0.37 7.47 -4.85
CA PRO A 47 -1.18 7.13 -3.68
C PRO A 47 -1.35 8.28 -2.67
N THR A 48 -0.85 9.46 -2.96
CA THR A 48 -0.71 10.62 -2.06
C THR A 48 -1.91 11.55 -2.00
N ASP A 49 -3.05 11.17 -2.57
CA ASP A 49 -4.25 12.04 -2.69
C ASP A 49 -4.49 12.86 -1.41
N ASP A 50 -4.81 14.14 -1.57
CA ASP A 50 -4.81 15.13 -0.49
C ASP A 50 -5.90 14.92 0.56
N ASP A 51 -6.74 13.87 0.46
CA ASP A 51 -7.67 13.50 1.54
C ASP A 51 -6.89 13.24 2.87
N PRO A 52 -7.02 14.15 3.85
CA PRO A 52 -6.31 14.07 5.13
C PRO A 52 -7.00 13.15 6.13
N ALA A 53 -8.23 12.70 5.83
CA ALA A 53 -8.97 11.73 6.63
C ALA A 53 -8.64 10.28 6.24
N ALA A 54 -8.13 10.06 5.02
CA ALA A 54 -7.74 8.75 4.56
C ALA A 54 -6.53 8.20 5.32
N THR A 55 -6.69 7.02 5.92
CA THR A 55 -5.57 6.24 6.48
C THR A 55 -5.01 5.34 5.39
N ARG A 56 -3.75 5.58 5.02
CA ARG A 56 -3.07 4.83 3.95
C ARG A 56 -2.10 3.82 4.54
N LEU A 57 -2.29 2.56 4.15
CA LEU A 57 -1.49 1.45 4.60
C LEU A 57 -1.00 0.67 3.38
N SER A 58 0.23 0.17 3.46
CA SER A 58 0.83 -0.72 2.48
C SER A 58 1.01 -2.10 3.08
N ILE A 59 0.73 -3.13 2.27
CA ILE A 59 1.03 -4.52 2.59
C ILE A 59 2.37 -4.84 1.93
N VAL A 60 3.38 -5.08 2.75
CA VAL A 60 4.72 -5.45 2.28
C VAL A 60 5.00 -6.90 2.63
N LEU A 61 5.77 -7.59 1.79
CA LEU A 61 6.25 -8.93 2.12
C LEU A 61 7.11 -8.85 3.38
N GLY A 62 6.79 -9.67 4.37
CA GLY A 62 7.63 -9.85 5.54
C GLY A 62 8.92 -10.57 5.14
N ALA A 63 10.03 -10.24 5.80
CA ALA A 63 11.21 -11.09 5.73
C ALA A 63 10.79 -12.50 6.16
N ALA A 64 11.13 -13.52 5.37
CA ALA A 64 10.92 -14.89 5.79
C ALA A 64 11.66 -15.09 7.12
N SER A 65 10.95 -15.55 8.16
CA SER A 65 11.64 -16.04 9.35
C SER A 65 12.54 -17.19 8.90
N PRO A 66 13.86 -17.15 9.14
CA PRO A 66 14.70 -18.30 8.90
C PRO A 66 14.19 -19.43 9.81
N GLY A 67 13.87 -20.57 9.19
CA GLY A 67 13.49 -21.80 9.89
C GLY A 67 14.70 -22.53 10.48
#